data_AF-A0A966SP28-F1
#
_entry.id   AF-A0A966SP28-F1
#
_cell.length_a   1.000
_cell.length_b   1.000
_cell.length_c   1.000
_cell.angle_alpha   90.00
_cell.angle_beta   90.00
_cell.angle_gamma   90.00
#
_symmetry.space_group_name_H-M   'P 1'
#
loop_
_entity.id
_entity.type
_entity.pdbx_description
1 polymer ?
#
loop_
_entity_poly.entity_id
_entity_poly.type
_entity_poly.pdbx_seq_one_letter_code
_entity_poly.pdbx_strand_id
1 'polypeptide(L)'
;MESNIAVLLSAILGALAGGVANMWLEARRRNNEMMGLANAFYGEVVALLTKVEQRKYVQELRDAAKKGRRVLLDAKQNYFAVYERNCEKLGLLPPDLTVEIAKFYIYAKAFIDDTDTYCSLEKHEFLNPKKQYNDMADLLEEIGRIGMRIIGQVGQMNKRYGIVLQNQDSKL
;
A
#
# COMPACT_ATOMS: atom_id res chain seq x y z
N MET A 1 -11.96 -19.72 -59.79
CA MET A 1 -12.73 -18.76 -58.95
C MET A 1 -12.77 -19.19 -57.48
N GLU A 2 -12.81 -20.48 -57.17
CA GLU A 2 -12.86 -21.02 -55.79
C GLU A 2 -11.61 -20.74 -54.93
N SER A 3 -10.40 -20.70 -55.54
CA SER A 3 -9.14 -20.46 -54.82
C SER A 3 -9.07 -19.09 -54.12
N ASN A 4 -9.69 -18.05 -54.69
CA ASN A 4 -9.65 -16.71 -54.11
C ASN A 4 -10.53 -16.57 -52.87
N ILE A 5 -11.63 -17.33 -52.80
CA ILE A 5 -12.55 -17.34 -51.65
C ILE A 5 -11.87 -18.00 -50.45
N ALA A 6 -11.15 -19.12 -50.67
CA ALA A 6 -10.42 -19.81 -49.61
C ALA A 6 -9.29 -18.93 -49.01
N VAL A 7 -8.55 -18.22 -49.87
CA VAL A 7 -7.50 -17.28 -49.42
C VAL A 7 -8.12 -16.13 -48.61
N LEU A 8 -9.23 -15.54 -49.07
CA LEU A 8 -9.90 -14.45 -48.36
C LEU A 8 -10.46 -14.90 -47.00
N LEU A 9 -11.09 -16.08 -46.94
CA LEU A 9 -11.59 -16.68 -45.70
C LEU A 9 -10.46 -16.99 -44.71
N SER A 10 -9.32 -17.51 -45.20
CA SER A 10 -8.16 -17.79 -44.36
C SER A 10 -7.53 -16.50 -43.78
N ALA A 11 -7.51 -15.41 -44.56
CA ALA A 11 -7.00 -14.12 -44.10
C ALA A 11 -7.89 -13.50 -43.02
N ILE A 12 -9.22 -13.57 -43.18
CA ILE A 12 -10.20 -13.07 -42.19
C ILE A 12 -10.10 -13.90 -40.90
N LEU A 13 -10.07 -15.23 -41.00
CA LEU A 13 -9.93 -16.12 -39.85
C LEU A 13 -8.60 -15.90 -39.12
N GLY A 14 -7.50 -15.71 -39.86
CA GLY A 14 -6.20 -15.39 -39.28
C GLY A 14 -6.19 -14.04 -38.54
N ALA A 15 -6.81 -13.01 -39.11
CA ALA A 15 -6.93 -11.70 -38.47
C ALA A 15 -7.80 -11.74 -37.21
N LEU A 16 -8.92 -12.46 -37.23
CA LEU A 16 -9.80 -12.63 -36.07
C LEU A 16 -9.12 -13.45 -34.96
N ALA A 17 -8.46 -14.57 -35.31
CA ALA A 17 -7.72 -15.39 -34.36
C ALA A 17 -6.57 -14.59 -33.71
N GLY A 18 -5.84 -13.81 -34.50
CA GLY A 18 -4.79 -12.91 -34.01
C GLY A 18 -5.34 -11.82 -33.07
N GLY A 19 -6.48 -11.22 -33.43
CA GLY A 19 -7.16 -10.23 -32.58
C GLY A 19 -7.60 -10.79 -31.23
N VAL A 20 -8.22 -11.98 -31.21
CA VAL A 20 -8.64 -12.65 -29.97
C VAL A 20 -7.44 -13.02 -29.11
N ALA A 21 -6.37 -13.55 -29.70
CA ALA A 21 -5.15 -13.89 -28.98
C ALA A 21 -4.50 -12.66 -28.33
N ASN A 22 -4.45 -11.53 -29.06
CA ASN A 22 -3.92 -10.27 -28.54
C ASN A 22 -4.77 -9.71 -27.39
N MET A 23 -6.10 -9.72 -27.51
CA MET A 23 -6.99 -9.29 -26.43
C MET A 23 -6.80 -10.14 -25.16
N TRP A 24 -6.67 -11.46 -25.32
CA TRP A 24 -6.45 -12.36 -24.19
C TRP A 24 -5.07 -12.14 -23.54
N LEU A 25 -4.03 -11.96 -24.35
CA LEU A 25 -2.67 -11.69 -23.86
C LEU A 25 -2.61 -10.35 -23.09
N GLU A 26 -3.26 -9.31 -23.61
CA GLU A 26 -3.31 -7.99 -22.98
C GLU A 26 -4.08 -8.03 -21.66
N ALA A 27 -5.23 -8.74 -21.63
CA ALA A 27 -5.99 -8.94 -20.40
C ALA A 27 -5.16 -9.68 -19.33
N ARG A 28 -4.41 -10.72 -19.74
CA ARG A 28 -3.53 -11.47 -18.83
C ARG A 28 -2.36 -10.61 -18.32
N ARG A 29 -1.74 -9.82 -19.21
CA ARG A 29 -0.67 -8.89 -18.84
C ARG A 29 -1.14 -7.86 -17.84
N ARG A 30 -2.31 -7.26 -18.06
CA ARG A 30 -2.92 -6.28 -17.16
C ARG A 30 -3.22 -6.86 -15.78
N ASN A 31 -3.74 -8.09 -15.72
CA ASN A 31 -3.98 -8.78 -14.46
C ASN A 31 -2.69 -9.06 -13.69
N ASN A 32 -1.63 -9.50 -14.39
CA ASN A 32 -0.33 -9.72 -13.76
C ASN A 32 0.28 -8.41 -13.23
N GLU A 33 0.17 -7.31 -13.98
CA GLU A 33 0.66 -6.00 -13.54
C GLU A 33 -0.12 -5.49 -12.32
N MET A 34 -1.45 -5.60 -12.33
CA MET A 34 -2.30 -5.28 -11.18
C MET A 34 -1.91 -6.09 -9.94
N MET A 35 -1.73 -7.41 -10.07
CA MET A 35 -1.36 -8.27 -8.94
C MET A 35 0.06 -7.99 -8.44
N GLY A 36 1.00 -7.75 -9.35
CA GLY A 36 2.37 -7.36 -8.99
C GLY A 36 2.38 -6.06 -8.20
N LEU A 37 1.60 -5.06 -8.64
CA LEU A 37 1.45 -3.79 -7.96
C LEU A 37 0.80 -3.94 -6.58
N ALA A 38 -0.29 -4.71 -6.47
CA ALA A 38 -0.98 -4.97 -5.21
C ALA A 38 -0.05 -5.65 -4.19
N ASN A 39 0.72 -6.64 -4.63
CA ASN A 39 1.68 -7.36 -3.77
C ASN A 39 2.88 -6.49 -3.37
N ALA A 40 3.32 -5.58 -4.23
CA ALA A 40 4.37 -4.61 -3.88
C ALA A 40 3.90 -3.68 -2.74
N PHE A 41 2.68 -3.16 -2.83
CA PHE A 41 2.08 -2.36 -1.75
C PHE A 41 1.88 -3.17 -0.47
N TYR A 42 1.40 -4.41 -0.59
CA TYR A 42 1.30 -5.32 0.55
C TYR A 42 2.64 -5.45 1.29
N GLY A 43 3.73 -5.71 0.57
CA GLY A 43 5.05 -5.86 1.17
C GLY A 43 5.53 -4.60 1.88
N GLU A 44 5.36 -3.42 1.28
CA GLU A 44 5.75 -2.14 1.90
C GLU A 44 4.90 -1.83 3.13
N VAL A 45 3.58 -2.01 3.07
CA VAL A 45 2.67 -1.80 4.20
C VAL A 45 3.00 -2.74 5.36
N VAL A 46 3.19 -4.03 5.10
CA VAL A 46 3.57 -5.01 6.13
C VAL A 46 4.88 -4.59 6.78
N ALA A 47 5.91 -4.27 5.99
CA ALA A 47 7.22 -3.86 6.52
C ALA A 47 7.12 -2.60 7.40
N LEU A 48 6.30 -1.62 7.01
CA LEU A 48 6.06 -0.41 7.79
C LEU A 48 5.36 -0.73 9.12
N LEU A 49 4.30 -1.53 9.10
CA LEU A 49 3.57 -1.91 10.31
C LEU A 49 4.45 -2.71 11.27
N THR A 50 5.19 -3.70 10.76
CA THR A 50 6.15 -4.48 11.57
C THR A 50 7.19 -3.58 12.23
N LYS A 51 7.69 -2.57 11.52
CA LYS A 51 8.67 -1.63 12.08
C LYS A 51 8.08 -0.74 13.16
N VAL A 52 6.86 -0.24 12.97
CA VAL A 52 6.12 0.54 13.97
C VAL A 52 5.88 -0.27 15.24
N GLU A 53 5.49 -1.54 15.07
CA GLU A 53 5.25 -2.47 16.17
C GLU A 53 6.53 -2.81 16.93
N GLN A 54 7.61 -3.19 16.23
CA GLN A 54 8.91 -3.49 16.84
C GLN A 54 9.47 -2.31 17.65
N ARG A 55 9.23 -1.08 17.18
CA ARG A 55 9.65 0.16 17.87
C ARG A 55 8.69 0.61 18.96
N LYS A 56 7.55 -0.06 19.12
CA LYS A 56 6.53 0.20 20.15
C LYS A 56 6.07 1.65 20.20
N TYR A 57 5.99 2.31 19.05
CA TYR A 57 5.75 3.76 19.01
C TYR A 57 4.45 4.20 19.67
N VAL A 58 3.36 3.45 19.47
CA VAL A 58 2.08 3.74 20.14
C VAL A 58 2.26 3.71 21.66
N GLN A 59 2.87 2.65 22.20
CA GLN A 59 3.10 2.51 23.63
C GLN A 59 3.99 3.62 24.19
N GLU A 60 5.10 3.91 23.50
CA GLU A 60 6.03 4.97 23.91
C GLU A 60 5.35 6.35 23.93
N LEU A 61 4.54 6.67 22.91
CA LEU A 61 3.75 7.90 22.84
C LEU A 61 2.73 7.99 23.98
N ARG A 62 1.97 6.92 24.23
CA ARG A 62 0.99 6.89 25.35
C ARG A 62 1.68 7.05 26.71
N ASP A 63 2.84 6.41 26.89
CA ASP A 63 3.61 6.52 28.13
C ASP A 63 4.24 7.92 28.29
N ALA A 64 4.66 8.53 27.18
CA ALA A 64 5.10 9.93 27.15
C ALA A 64 3.99 10.88 27.60
N ALA A 65 2.79 10.70 27.05
CA ALA A 65 1.61 11.48 27.39
C ALA A 65 1.24 11.36 28.88
N LYS A 66 1.34 10.15 29.45
CA LYS A 66 1.04 9.90 30.86
C LYS A 66 2.09 10.47 31.80
N LYS A 67 3.38 10.31 31.47
CA LYS A 67 4.51 10.68 32.34
C LYS A 67 4.99 12.12 32.12
N GLY A 68 4.49 12.81 31.09
CA GLY A 68 4.96 14.15 30.71
C GLY A 68 6.42 14.16 30.25
N ARG A 69 6.94 13.04 29.74
CA ARG A 69 8.33 12.92 29.26
C ARG A 69 8.41 13.16 27.76
N ARG A 70 9.55 13.65 27.29
CA ARG A 70 9.86 13.71 25.86
C ARG A 70 10.17 12.30 25.34
N VAL A 71 9.77 12.02 24.10
CA VAL A 71 10.14 10.81 23.36
C VAL A 71 10.79 11.23 22.06
N LEU A 72 11.91 10.58 21.73
CA LEU A 72 12.57 10.74 20.45
C LEU A 72 12.02 9.70 19.48
N LEU A 73 11.40 10.16 18.40
CA LEU A 73 10.89 9.30 17.34
C LEU A 73 11.79 9.44 16.11
N ASP A 74 12.52 8.39 15.77
CA ASP A 74 13.31 8.31 14.53
C ASP A 74 12.42 7.83 13.36
N ALA A 75 11.49 8.68 12.91
CA ALA A 75 10.74 8.43 11.69
C ALA A 75 11.52 8.99 10.49
N LYS A 76 11.57 8.27 9.36
CA LYS A 76 12.30 8.71 8.15
C LYS A 76 11.40 8.58 6.94
N GLN A 77 11.46 9.56 6.04
CA GLN A 77 10.63 9.57 4.81
C GLN A 77 11.02 8.48 3.79
N ASN A 78 12.27 7.99 3.80
CA ASN A 78 12.77 7.01 2.82
C ASN A 78 12.20 5.57 3.00
N TYR A 79 11.03 5.41 3.61
CA TYR A 79 10.35 4.13 3.75
C TYR A 79 9.23 3.91 2.71
N PHE A 80 8.91 4.91 1.87
CA PHE A 80 7.79 4.86 0.93
C PHE A 80 8.21 4.70 -0.54
N ALA A 81 9.34 4.03 -0.77
CA ALA A 81 9.95 3.93 -2.10
C ALA A 81 9.06 3.20 -3.13
N VAL A 82 8.28 2.20 -2.70
CA VAL A 82 7.33 1.50 -3.58
C VAL A 82 6.19 2.44 -3.95
N TYR A 83 5.60 3.13 -2.98
CA TYR A 83 4.54 4.09 -3.26
C TYR A 83 4.98 5.23 -4.18
N GLU A 84 6.11 5.86 -3.90
CA GLU A 84 6.59 6.99 -4.72
C GLU A 84 6.86 6.59 -6.17
N ARG A 85 7.34 5.37 -6.40
CA ARG A 85 7.62 4.86 -7.75
C ARG A 85 6.40 4.36 -8.51
N ASN A 86 5.28 4.13 -7.83
CA ASN A 86 4.12 3.45 -8.43
C ASN A 86 2.78 4.17 -8.21
N CYS A 87 2.76 5.35 -7.59
CA CYS A 87 1.52 6.08 -7.29
C CYS A 87 0.70 6.41 -8.54
N GLU A 88 1.35 6.67 -9.68
CA GLU A 88 0.70 6.88 -10.98
C GLU A 88 -0.07 5.64 -11.49
N LYS A 89 0.29 4.45 -11.01
CA LYS A 89 -0.31 3.17 -11.41
C LYS A 89 -1.47 2.74 -10.52
N LEU A 90 -1.83 3.53 -9.50
CA LEU A 90 -2.93 3.20 -8.60
C LEU A 90 -4.28 3.01 -9.31
N GLY A 91 -4.46 3.59 -10.48
CA GLY A 91 -5.65 3.37 -11.31
C GLY A 91 -5.80 1.95 -11.87
N LEU A 92 -4.77 1.10 -11.76
CA LEU A 92 -4.84 -0.32 -12.14
C LEU A 92 -5.49 -1.19 -11.06
N LEU A 93 -5.52 -0.73 -9.81
CA LEU A 93 -6.05 -1.48 -8.68
C LEU A 93 -7.58 -1.30 -8.54
N PRO A 94 -8.27 -2.20 -7.82
CA PRO A 94 -9.66 -1.99 -7.44
C PRO A 94 -9.85 -0.66 -6.69
N PRO A 95 -10.93 0.10 -6.96
CA PRO A 95 -11.13 1.44 -6.37
C PRO A 95 -11.01 1.48 -4.85
N ASP A 96 -11.56 0.49 -4.15
CA ASP A 96 -11.53 0.42 -2.69
C ASP A 96 -10.10 0.27 -2.16
N LEU A 97 -9.26 -0.54 -2.83
CA LEU A 97 -7.86 -0.72 -2.46
C LEU A 97 -7.05 0.54 -2.74
N THR A 98 -7.30 1.21 -3.85
CA THR A 98 -6.66 2.49 -4.21
C THR A 98 -6.90 3.56 -3.16
N VAL A 99 -8.14 3.68 -2.67
CA VAL A 99 -8.50 4.65 -1.63
C VAL A 99 -7.77 4.35 -0.32
N GLU A 100 -7.73 3.09 0.10
CA GLU A 100 -7.06 2.70 1.35
C GLU A 100 -5.54 2.91 1.26
N ILE A 101 -4.91 2.57 0.13
CA ILE A 101 -3.49 2.85 -0.12
C ILE A 101 -3.23 4.35 -0.04
N ALA A 102 -3.99 5.18 -0.75
CA ALA A 102 -3.79 6.63 -0.72
C ALA A 102 -3.91 7.19 0.70
N LYS A 103 -4.95 6.81 1.45
CA LYS A 103 -5.13 7.23 2.85
C LYS A 103 -3.97 6.80 3.74
N PHE A 104 -3.52 5.56 3.61
CA PHE A 104 -2.41 5.01 4.39
C PHE A 104 -1.17 5.89 4.27
N TYR A 105 -0.74 6.18 3.04
CA TYR A 105 0.47 6.98 2.81
C TYR A 105 0.30 8.46 3.15
N ILE A 106 -0.89 9.04 2.95
CA ILE A 106 -1.16 10.42 3.39
C ILE A 106 -1.04 10.52 4.91
N TYR A 107 -1.65 9.59 5.65
CA TYR A 107 -1.61 9.61 7.12
C TYR A 107 -0.21 9.28 7.64
N ALA A 108 0.50 8.33 7.03
CA ALA A 108 1.87 8.00 7.39
C ALA A 108 2.82 9.18 7.15
N LYS A 109 2.65 9.94 6.06
CA LYS A 109 3.40 11.17 5.79
C LYS A 109 3.07 12.26 6.81
N ALA A 110 1.79 12.50 7.08
CA ALA A 110 1.36 13.46 8.09
C ALA A 110 1.97 13.14 9.48
N PHE A 111 2.00 11.86 9.87
CA PHE A 111 2.67 11.43 11.10
C PHE A 111 4.18 11.76 11.09
N ILE A 112 4.88 11.56 9.97
CA ILE A 112 6.31 11.92 9.87
C ILE A 112 6.50 13.44 9.97
N ASP A 113 5.70 14.21 9.23
CA ASP A 113 5.76 15.68 9.25
C ASP A 113 5.50 16.23 10.66
N ASP A 114 4.54 15.63 11.37
CA ASP A 114 4.28 15.89 12.78
C ASP A 114 5.52 15.56 13.63
N THR A 115 6.13 14.38 13.47
CA THR A 115 7.34 14.01 14.24
C THR A 115 8.53 14.95 14.00
N ASP A 116 8.74 15.38 12.75
CA ASP A 116 9.82 16.30 12.39
C ASP A 116 9.57 17.69 12.97
N THR A 117 8.32 18.16 12.92
CA THR A 117 7.90 19.40 13.57
C THR A 117 8.14 19.35 15.08
N TYR A 118 7.82 18.22 15.73
CA TYR A 118 8.01 18.08 17.18
C TYR A 118 9.48 17.92 17.59
N CYS A 119 10.32 17.32 16.75
CA CYS A 119 11.76 17.17 17.03
C CYS A 119 12.56 18.44 16.73
N SER A 120 12.14 19.26 15.76
CA SER A 120 12.85 20.49 15.35
C SER A 120 12.51 21.72 16.20
N LEU A 121 11.35 21.74 16.85
CA LEU A 121 10.94 22.85 17.71
C LEU A 121 11.57 22.75 19.12
N GLU A 122 12.87 23.04 19.21
CA GLU A 122 13.58 23.15 20.49
C GLU A 122 13.06 24.30 21.41
N LYS A 123 12.16 25.18 20.93
CA LYS A 123 11.86 26.47 21.60
C LYS A 123 10.39 26.86 21.79
N HIS A 124 9.41 26.09 21.33
CA HIS A 124 8.01 26.41 21.64
C HIS A 124 7.51 25.57 22.81
N GLU A 125 7.02 26.28 23.82
CA GLU A 125 6.29 25.73 24.95
C GLU A 125 5.09 24.96 24.38
N PHE A 126 5.17 23.63 24.41
CA PHE A 126 4.06 22.79 24.02
C PHE A 126 2.83 23.22 24.82
N LEU A 127 1.82 23.77 24.15
CA LEU A 127 0.59 24.21 24.82
C LEU A 127 -0.09 23.03 25.54
N ASN A 128 0.07 21.79 25.03
CA ASN A 128 -0.40 20.56 25.69
C ASN A 128 0.30 19.28 25.15
N PRO A 129 1.50 18.91 25.65
CA PRO A 129 2.25 17.75 25.17
C PRO A 129 1.48 16.43 25.36
N LYS A 130 0.69 16.32 26.43
CA LYS A 130 -0.14 15.14 26.70
C LYS A 130 -1.18 14.92 25.61
N LYS A 131 -1.85 15.99 25.16
CA LYS A 131 -2.83 15.88 24.08
C LYS A 131 -2.14 15.47 22.78
N GLN A 132 -1.07 16.15 22.40
CA GLN A 132 -0.34 15.88 21.15
C GLN A 132 0.17 14.44 21.05
N TYR A 133 0.79 13.91 22.11
CA TYR A 133 1.24 12.51 22.10
C TYR A 133 0.09 11.51 22.00
N ASN A 134 -1.09 11.82 22.56
CA ASN A 134 -2.27 10.99 22.35
C ASN A 134 -2.79 11.09 20.91
N ASP A 135 -2.88 12.30 20.35
CA ASP A 135 -3.32 12.51 18.98
C ASP A 135 -2.39 11.77 17.97
N MET A 136 -1.08 11.80 18.19
CA MET A 136 -0.10 11.04 17.39
C MET A 136 -0.26 9.53 17.54
N ALA A 137 -0.53 9.04 18.76
CA ALA A 137 -0.77 7.62 19.00
C ALA A 137 -2.06 7.15 18.32
N ASP A 138 -3.13 7.96 18.39
CA ASP A 138 -4.42 7.71 17.72
C ASP A 138 -4.24 7.65 16.19
N LEU A 139 -3.47 8.59 15.63
CA LEU A 139 -3.16 8.61 14.19
C LEU A 139 -2.39 7.33 13.79
N LEU A 140 -1.41 6.91 14.57
CA LEU A 140 -0.61 5.71 14.29
C LEU A 140 -1.44 4.42 14.39
N GLU A 141 -2.38 4.35 15.34
CA GLU A 141 -3.36 3.26 15.43
C GLU A 141 -4.32 3.24 14.22
N GLU A 142 -4.76 4.41 13.73
CA GLU A 142 -5.56 4.50 12.50
C GLU A 142 -4.77 4.07 11.26
N ILE A 143 -3.51 4.48 11.13
CA ILE A 143 -2.59 3.99 10.08
C ILE A 143 -2.49 2.47 10.13
N GLY A 144 -2.34 1.89 11.33
CA GLY A 144 -2.37 0.45 11.56
C GLY A 144 -3.65 -0.21 11.04
N ARG A 145 -4.81 0.35 11.39
CA ARG A 145 -6.12 -0.16 10.95
C ARG A 145 -6.28 -0.10 9.42
N ILE A 146 -5.88 1.00 8.78
CA ILE A 146 -5.88 1.12 7.31
C ILE A 146 -4.97 0.06 6.69
N GLY A 147 -3.74 -0.08 7.21
CA GLY A 147 -2.77 -1.05 6.69
C GLY A 147 -3.28 -2.49 6.76
N MET A 148 -3.97 -2.87 7.84
CA MET A 148 -4.61 -4.18 7.95
C MET A 148 -5.74 -4.40 6.94
N ARG A 149 -6.50 -3.35 6.59
CA ARG A 149 -7.52 -3.43 5.52
C ARG A 149 -6.89 -3.66 4.15
N ILE A 150 -5.79 -2.95 3.84
CA ILE A 150 -5.01 -3.15 2.62
C ILE A 150 -4.54 -4.61 2.54
N ILE A 151 -3.92 -5.12 3.62
CA ILE A 151 -3.47 -6.50 3.72
C ILE A 151 -4.60 -7.50 3.45
N GLY A 152 -5.77 -7.28 4.06
CA GLY A 152 -6.95 -8.11 3.85
C GLY A 152 -7.46 -8.08 2.41
N GLN A 153 -7.54 -6.90 1.80
CA GLN A 153 -7.98 -6.72 0.41
C GLN A 153 -7.02 -7.40 -0.58
N VAL A 154 -5.71 -7.21 -0.42
CA VAL A 154 -4.70 -7.88 -1.27
C VAL A 154 -4.75 -9.40 -1.07
N GLY A 155 -4.94 -9.89 0.15
CA GLY A 155 -5.15 -11.31 0.43
C GLY A 155 -6.37 -11.90 -0.27
N GLN A 156 -7.49 -11.17 -0.31
CA GLN A 156 -8.70 -11.58 -1.06
C GLN A 156 -8.45 -11.59 -2.57
N MET A 157 -7.73 -10.60 -3.10
CA MET A 157 -7.34 -10.57 -4.52
C MET A 157 -6.48 -11.80 -4.87
N ASN A 158 -5.46 -12.11 -4.07
CA ASN A 158 -4.59 -13.26 -4.30
C ASN A 158 -5.37 -14.58 -4.36
N LYS A 159 -6.35 -14.77 -3.45
CA LYS A 159 -7.27 -15.92 -3.51
C LYS A 159 -8.11 -15.95 -4.78
N ARG A 160 -8.66 -14.81 -5.21
CA ARG A 160 -9.50 -14.70 -6.42
C ARG A 160 -8.72 -14.99 -7.71
N TYR A 161 -7.46 -14.60 -7.78
CA TYR A 161 -6.63 -14.75 -8.97
C TYR A 161 -5.70 -15.99 -8.92
N GLY A 162 -5.87 -16.87 -7.93
CA GLY A 162 -5.13 -18.14 -7.84
C GLY A 162 -3.64 -17.99 -7.52
N ILE A 163 -3.22 -16.83 -7.01
CA ILE A 163 -1.87 -16.64 -6.49
C ILE A 163 -1.93 -17.02 -5.01
N VAL A 164 -1.64 -18.28 -4.70
CA VAL A 164 -1.44 -18.69 -3.30
C VAL A 164 -0.14 -18.04 -2.85
N LEU A 165 -0.23 -16.87 -2.21
CA LEU A 165 0.87 -16.39 -1.38
C LEU A 165 1.08 -17.48 -0.32
N GLN A 166 2.21 -18.18 -0.36
CA GLN A 166 2.57 -19.12 0.70
C GLN A 166 2.53 -18.36 2.02
N ASN A 167 1.55 -18.70 2.86
CA ASN A 167 1.36 -18.10 4.19
C ASN A 167 2.71 -18.04 4.92
N GLN A 168 3.20 -16.82 5.17
CA GLN A 168 4.23 -16.57 6.16
C GLN A 168 3.66 -16.27 7.55
N ASP A 169 2.40 -16.66 7.81
CA ASP A 169 1.82 -16.58 9.16
C ASP A 169 1.80 -17.95 9.82
N SER A 170 2.90 -18.26 10.50
CA SER A 170 2.87 -19.06 11.73
C SER A 170 4.01 -18.63 12.65
N LYS A 171 3.90 -17.39 13.17
CA LYS A 171 4.39 -16.88 14.47
C LYS A 171 4.66 -15.37 14.38
N LEU A 172 3.62 -14.58 14.58
CA LEU A 172 3.69 -13.26 15.22
C LEU A 172 2.64 -13.27 16.33
#